data_AF-A0A829QL69-F1
#
_entry.id   AF-A0A829QL69-F1
#
_cell.length_a   1.000
_cell.length_b   1.000
_cell.length_c   1.000
_cell.angle_alpha   90.00
_cell.angle_beta   90.00
_cell.angle_gamma   90.00
#
_symmetry.space_group_name_H-M   'P 1'
#
loop_
_entity.id
_entity.type
_entity.pdbx_description
1 polymer ?
#
loop_
_entity_poly.entity_id
_entity_poly.type
_entity_poly.pdbx_seq_one_letter_code
_entity_poly.pdbx_strand_id
1 'polypeptide(L)' 'MTGVDEQVGIGQLVDDLQGRHPSVTRDVVDAVVRAVHARFDGSPVRDYVPLLVERRAREELALLSV' A
#
# COMPACT_ATOMS: atom_id res chain seq x y z
N MET A 1 -19.94 1.77 -5.53
CA MET A 1 -19.21 2.81 -4.76
C MET A 1 -17.73 2.47 -4.56
N THR A 2 -17.18 1.44 -5.21
CA THR A 2 -15.96 0.74 -4.78
C THR A 2 -14.61 1.39 -5.16
N GLY A 3 -14.56 2.37 -6.08
CA GLY A 3 -13.28 2.94 -6.55
C GLY A 3 -12.77 4.15 -5.76
N VAL A 4 -13.67 4.97 -5.21
CA VAL A 4 -13.27 6.16 -4.42
C VAL A 4 -12.79 5.75 -3.02
N ASP A 5 -13.47 4.78 -2.40
CA ASP A 5 -13.07 4.20 -1.11
C ASP A 5 -11.71 3.50 -1.19
N GLU A 6 -11.39 2.85 -2.32
CA GLU A 6 -10.09 2.22 -2.57
C GLU A 6 -8.95 3.25 -2.60
N GLN A 7 -9.11 4.36 -3.34
CA GLN A 7 -8.08 5.39 -3.43
C GLN A 7 -7.89 6.13 -2.10
N VAL A 8 -8.97 6.36 -1.36
CA VAL A 8 -8.91 6.92 0.01
C VAL A 8 -8.21 5.95 0.97
N GLY A 9 -8.51 4.64 0.87
CA GLY A 9 -7.85 3.60 1.64
C GLY A 9 -6.36 3.46 1.34
N ILE A 10 -5.95 3.57 0.07
CA ILE A 10 -4.53 3.56 -0.34
C ILE A 10 -3.80 4.78 0.22
N GLY A 11 -4.41 5.97 0.19
CA GLY A 11 -3.81 7.17 0.76
C GLY A 11 -3.58 7.06 2.27
N GLN A 12 -4.60 6.63 3.02
CA GLN A 12 -4.47 6.38 4.47
C GLN A 12 -3.43 5.30 4.76
N LEU A 13 -3.37 4.25 3.94
CA LEU A 13 -2.41 3.17 4.10
C LEU A 13 -0.95 3.67 4.01
N VAL A 14 -0.65 4.62 3.12
CA VAL A 14 0.70 5.20 3.01
C VAL A 14 1.11 5.89 4.31
N ASP A 15 0.22 6.71 4.88
CA ASP A 15 0.49 7.42 6.13
C ASP A 15 0.65 6.44 7.31
N ASP A 16 -0.19 5.40 7.37
CA ASP A 16 -0.16 4.33 8.37
C ASP A 16 1.13 3.49 8.33
N LEU A 17 1.66 3.24 7.12
CA LEU A 17 2.90 2.50 6.92
C LEU A 17 4.12 3.38 7.22
N GLN A 18 4.07 4.66 6.86
CA GLN A 18 5.13 5.61 7.17
C GLN A 18 5.30 5.77 8.69
N GLY A 19 4.20 5.80 9.46
CA GLY A 19 4.26 5.79 10.93
C GLY A 19 4.87 4.51 11.52
N ARG A 20 4.70 3.35 10.87
CA ARG A 20 5.26 2.07 11.32
C ARG A 20 6.72 1.85 10.90
N HIS A 21 7.15 2.49 9.81
CA HIS A 21 8.51 2.38 9.28
C HIS A 21 9.20 3.76 9.24
N PRO A 22 9.49 4.38 10.40
CA PRO A 22 10.07 5.73 10.45
C PRO A 22 11.49 5.82 9.85
N SER A 23 12.18 4.70 9.68
CA SER A 23 13.48 4.61 8.99
C SER A 23 13.37 4.70 7.46
N VAL A 24 12.17 4.52 6.90
CA VAL A 24 11.92 4.57 5.46
C VAL A 24 11.25 5.89 5.10
N THR A 25 11.68 6.52 4.01
CA THR A 25 11.10 7.80 3.57
C THR A 25 9.69 7.62 3.03
N ARG A 26 8.86 8.65 3.15
CA ARG A 26 7.46 8.63 2.65
C ARG A 26 7.40 8.34 1.15
N ASP A 27 8.35 8.84 0.37
CA ASP A 27 8.42 8.59 -1.08
C ASP A 27 8.65 7.10 -1.40
N VAL A 28 9.47 6.42 -0.60
CA VAL A 28 9.70 4.97 -0.76
C VAL A 28 8.45 4.20 -0.35
N VAL A 29 7.78 4.59 0.73
CA VAL A 29 6.50 3.98 1.15
C VAL A 29 5.44 4.13 0.05
N ASP A 30 5.26 5.33 -0.50
CA ASP A 30 4.31 5.60 -1.59
C ASP A 30 4.67 4.78 -2.84
N ALA A 31 5.95 4.74 -3.23
CA ALA A 31 6.40 3.96 -4.37
C ALA A 31 6.13 2.45 -4.20
N VAL A 32 6.38 1.89 -3.01
CA VAL A 32 6.10 0.48 -2.70
C VAL A 32 4.59 0.21 -2.76
N VAL A 33 3.78 1.05 -2.11
CA VAL A 33 2.31 0.88 -2.10
C VAL A 33 1.75 0.93 -3.53
N ARG A 34 2.17 1.91 -4.34
CA ARG A 34 1.75 2.01 -5.76
C ARG A 34 2.21 0.81 -6.58
N ALA A 35 3.46 0.37 -6.42
CA ALA A 35 3.99 -0.76 -7.15
C ALA A 35 3.24 -2.06 -6.82
N VAL A 36 2.84 -2.24 -5.57
CA VAL A 36 2.02 -3.37 -5.13
C VAL A 36 0.59 -3.25 -5.64
N HIS A 37 -0.02 -2.06 -5.55
CA HIS A 37 -1.39 -1.79 -6.02
C HIS A 37 -1.54 -2.06 -7.53
N ALA A 38 -0.59 -1.60 -8.34
CA ALA A 38 -0.57 -1.82 -9.78
C ALA A 38 -0.57 -3.31 -10.17
N ARG A 39 -0.06 -4.21 -9.32
CA ARG A 39 -0.11 -5.67 -9.57
C ARG A 39 -1.54 -6.21 -9.58
N PHE A 40 -2.48 -5.50 -8.96
CA PHE A 40 -3.88 -5.88 -8.89
C PHE A 40 -4.75 -5.21 -9.95
N ASP A 41 -4.19 -4.42 -10.87
CA ASP A 41 -5.00 -3.60 -11.77
C ASP A 41 -5.96 -4.39 -12.69
N GLY A 42 -5.60 -5.62 -13.03
CA GLY A 42 -6.45 -6.53 -13.82
C GLY A 42 -7.44 -7.37 -13.01
N SER A 43 -7.53 -7.17 -11.68
CA SER A 43 -8.36 -8.02 -10.81
C SER A 43 -9.85 -7.64 -10.90
N PRO A 44 -10.76 -8.58 -11.19
CA PRO A 44 -12.19 -8.30 -11.33
C PRO A 44 -12.89 -8.03 -9.99
N VAL A 45 -12.32 -8.48 -8.87
CA VAL A 45 -12.82 -8.23 -7.51
C VAL A 45 -11.80 -7.35 -6.79
N ARG A 46 -12.21 -6.12 -6.45
CA ARG A 46 -11.33 -5.11 -5.84
C ARG A 46 -11.55 -4.88 -4.35
N ASP A 47 -12.59 -5.46 -3.75
CA ASP A 47 -12.92 -5.27 -2.33
C ASP A 47 -11.79 -5.70 -1.38
N TYR A 48 -10.95 -6.65 -1.80
CA TYR A 48 -9.81 -7.16 -1.02
C TYR A 48 -8.46 -6.56 -1.41
N VAL A 49 -8.41 -5.76 -2.48
CA VAL A 49 -7.16 -5.19 -2.99
C VAL A 49 -6.47 -4.32 -1.93
N PRO A 50 -7.16 -3.41 -1.20
CA PRO A 50 -6.52 -2.62 -0.15
C PRO A 50 -5.80 -3.47 0.91
N LEU A 51 -6.44 -4.55 1.38
CA LEU A 51 -5.88 -5.44 2.40
C LEU A 51 -4.66 -6.22 1.89
N LEU A 52 -4.72 -6.69 0.64
CA LEU A 52 -3.60 -7.39 0.01
C LEU A 52 -2.42 -6.45 -0.24
N VAL A 53 -2.70 -5.20 -0.65
CA VAL A 53 -1.69 -4.17 -0.86
C VAL A 53 -1.01 -3.82 0.44
N GLU A 54 -1.77 -3.58 1.51
CA GLU A 54 -1.28 -3.32 2.85
C GLU A 54 -0.34 -4.41 3.34
N ARG A 55 -0.77 -5.67 3.28
CA ARG A 55 0.03 -6.80 3.74
C ARG A 55 1.36 -6.89 2.98
N ARG A 56 1.32 -6.81 1.65
CA ARG A 56 2.52 -6.93 0.82
C ARG A 56 3.45 -5.74 1.00
N ALA A 57 2.92 -4.52 1.12
CA ALA A 57 3.71 -3.33 1.36
C ALA A 57 4.44 -3.41 2.70
N ARG A 58 3.81 -3.95 3.76
CA ARG A 58 4.50 -4.21 5.05
C ARG A 58 5.66 -5.18 4.92
N GLU A 59 5.46 -6.28 4.19
CA GLU A 59 6.52 -7.28 3.95
C GLU A 59 7.73 -6.64 3.24
N GLU A 60 7.49 -5.88 2.17
CA GLU A 60 8.54 -5.21 1.39
C GLU A 60 9.24 -4.10 2.21
N LEU A 61 8.49 -3.28 2.95
CA LEU A 61 9.06 -2.22 3.79
C LEU A 61 9.87 -2.77 4.97
N ALA A 62 9.47 -3.90 5.55
CA ALA A 62 10.24 -4.56 6.60
C ALA A 62 11.63 -4.99 6.11
N LEU A 63 11.75 -5.42 4.85
CA LEU A 63 13.04 -5.75 4.23
C LEU A 63 13.91 -4.52 3.98
N LEU A 64 13.29 -3.35 3.76
CA LEU A 64 13.99 -2.08 3.52
C LEU A 64 14.40 -1.34 4.80
N SER A 65 13.76 -1.65 5.93
CA SER A 65 14.04 -1.02 7.23
C SER A 65 15.20 -1.66 8.01
N VAL A 66 15.96 -2.57 7.38
CA VAL A 66 17.09 -3.31 7.98
C VAL A 66 18.38 -2.50 8.03
#